data_AF-A0A942MUD5-F1
#
_entry.id   AF-A0A942MUD5-F1
#
_cell.length_a   1.000
_cell.length_b   1.000
_cell.length_c   1.000
_cell.angle_alpha   90.00
_cell.angle_beta   90.00
_cell.angle_gamma   90.00
#
_symmetry.space_group_name_H-M   'P 1'
#
loop_
_entity.id
_entity.type
_entity.pdbx_description
1 polymer ?
#
loop_
_entity_poly.entity_id
_entity_poly.type
_entity_poly.pdbx_seq_one_letter_code
_entity_poly.pdbx_strand_id
1 'polypeptide(L)'
;MKIRLDQLLVDKGFFPSREKAKAAVMAGTVKVGGVLIDKAGTKIDEHVQLTVKEATMPYVSRGGLKLEKAIRQLGFSVEGKIVLDVGASTGGFTDC
;
A
#
# COMPACT_ATOMS: atom_id res chain seq x y z
N MET A 1 -21.97 0.70 17.75
CA MET A 1 -22.36 1.62 16.65
C MET A 1 -21.71 1.14 15.35
N LYS A 2 -22.31 1.39 14.16
CA LYS A 2 -21.69 1.00 12.87
C LYS A 2 -21.00 2.19 12.21
N ILE A 3 -19.69 2.08 11.98
CA ILE A 3 -18.84 3.12 11.37
C ILE A 3 -18.20 2.60 10.08
N ARG A 4 -17.77 3.49 9.18
CA ARG A 4 -17.06 3.08 7.96
C ARG A 4 -15.69 2.50 8.28
N LEU A 5 -15.28 1.46 7.56
CA LEU A 5 -13.98 0.81 7.74
C LEU A 5 -12.80 1.79 7.59
N ASP A 6 -12.81 2.66 6.57
CA ASP A 6 -11.76 3.68 6.37
C ASP A 6 -11.62 4.62 7.57
N GLN A 7 -12.73 5.05 8.15
CA GLN A 7 -12.75 5.91 9.33
C GLN A 7 -12.27 5.14 10.57
N LEU A 8 -12.79 3.93 10.80
CA LEU A 8 -12.40 3.09 11.95
C LEU A 8 -10.90 2.77 11.97
N LEU A 9 -10.30 2.55 10.80
CA LEU A 9 -8.87 2.31 10.67
C LEU A 9 -8.02 3.53 11.07
N VAL A 10 -8.50 4.74 10.77
CA VAL A 10 -7.84 6.00 11.19
C VAL A 10 -8.05 6.23 12.68
N ASP A 11 -9.29 6.05 13.17
CA ASP A 11 -9.63 6.25 14.59
C ASP A 11 -8.85 5.29 15.51
N LYS A 12 -8.58 4.06 15.05
CA LYS A 12 -7.73 3.10 15.77
C LYS A 12 -6.22 3.30 15.54
N GLY A 13 -5.81 4.32 14.78
CA GLY A 13 -4.41 4.69 14.58
C GLY A 13 -3.62 3.81 13.60
N PHE A 14 -4.29 2.95 12.81
CA PHE A 14 -3.60 2.12 11.81
C PHE A 14 -3.09 2.94 10.62
N PHE A 15 -3.75 4.05 10.29
CA PHE A 15 -3.37 4.92 9.19
C PHE A 15 -3.55 6.39 9.57
N PRO A 16 -2.70 7.30 9.06
CA PRO A 16 -2.76 8.71 9.43
C PRO A 16 -3.82 9.50 8.65
N SER A 17 -4.44 8.92 7.61
CA SER A 17 -5.53 9.54 6.86
C SER A 17 -6.48 8.52 6.25
N ARG A 18 -7.69 8.98 5.92
CA ARG A 18 -8.72 8.14 5.28
C ARG A 18 -8.29 7.67 3.89
N GLU A 19 -7.55 8.50 3.15
CA GLU A 19 -6.99 8.13 1.84
C GLU A 19 -6.03 6.94 1.95
N LYS A 20 -5.12 6.95 2.93
CA LYS A 20 -4.19 5.83 3.16
C LYS A 20 -4.92 4.58 3.63
N ALA A 21 -5.90 4.71 4.52
CA ALA A 21 -6.74 3.58 4.93
C ALA A 21 -7.51 2.97 3.75
N LYS A 22 -8.09 3.82 2.88
CA LYS A 22 -8.77 3.38 1.65
C LYS A 22 -7.82 2.64 0.70
N ALA A 23 -6.62 3.17 0.50
CA ALA A 23 -5.61 2.52 -0.33
C ALA A 23 -5.23 1.13 0.19
N ALA A 24 -5.06 0.99 1.52
CA ALA A 24 -4.77 -0.30 2.15
C ALA A 24 -5.92 -1.31 2.01
N VAL A 25 -7.16 -0.88 2.21
CA VAL A 25 -8.36 -1.71 1.98
C VAL A 25 -8.40 -2.19 0.52
N MET A 26 -8.20 -1.27 -0.44
CA MET A 26 -8.17 -1.60 -1.87
C MET A 26 -6.99 -2.51 -2.25
N ALA A 27 -5.88 -2.42 -1.52
CA ALA A 27 -4.72 -3.30 -1.69
C ALA A 27 -4.93 -4.70 -1.07
N GLY A 28 -6.06 -4.96 -0.42
CA GLY A 28 -6.35 -6.25 0.21
C GLY A 28 -5.48 -6.53 1.43
N THR A 29 -5.03 -5.49 2.14
CA THR A 29 -4.17 -5.63 3.32
C THR A 29 -4.95 -5.56 4.63
N VAL A 30 -6.25 -5.28 4.59
CA VAL A 30 -7.10 -5.13 5.78
C VAL A 30 -8.08 -6.31 5.90
N LYS A 31 -8.10 -6.94 7.07
CA LYS A 31 -9.08 -7.96 7.45
C LYS A 31 -9.94 -7.49 8.61
N VAL A 32 -11.21 -7.88 8.57
CA VAL A 32 -12.23 -7.61 9.57
C VAL A 32 -12.77 -8.95 10.05
N GLY A 33 -12.57 -9.29 11.32
CA GLY A 33 -13.00 -10.59 11.87
C GLY A 33 -12.41 -11.79 11.10
N GLY A 34 -11.18 -11.65 10.58
CA GLY A 34 -10.52 -12.69 9.77
C GLY A 34 -10.87 -12.67 8.27
N VAL A 35 -11.87 -11.91 7.84
CA VAL A 35 -12.31 -11.82 6.44
C VAL A 35 -11.72 -10.60 5.75
N LEU A 36 -11.26 -10.76 4.50
CA LEU A 36 -10.82 -9.64 3.67
C LEU A 36 -12.01 -8.79 3.25
N ILE A 37 -11.93 -7.49 3.50
CA ILE A 37 -12.90 -6.51 3.02
C ILE A 37 -12.21 -5.64 1.98
N ASP A 38 -12.82 -5.49 0.82
CA ASP A 38 -12.30 -4.74 -0.33
C ASP A 38 -12.96 -3.35 -0.50
N LYS A 39 -14.06 -3.10 0.23
CA LYS A 39 -14.81 -1.85 0.21
C LYS A 39 -14.55 -1.03 1.47
N ALA A 40 -13.79 0.05 1.32
CA ALA A 40 -13.43 0.96 2.41
C ALA A 40 -14.64 1.67 3.07
N GLY A 41 -15.75 1.83 2.34
CA GLY A 41 -16.99 2.41 2.86
C GLY A 41 -17.91 1.43 3.58
N THR A 42 -17.52 0.16 3.72
CA THR A 42 -18.33 -0.85 4.42
C THR A 42 -18.54 -0.42 5.87
N LYS A 43 -19.79 -0.48 6.33
CA LYS A 43 -20.16 -0.18 7.72
C LYS A 43 -19.89 -1.40 8.59
N ILE A 44 -18.95 -1.28 9.51
CA ILE A 44 -18.45 -2.33 10.38
C ILE A 44 -18.72 -1.96 11.84
N ASP A 45 -18.87 -2.96 12.71
CA ASP A 45 -18.96 -2.75 14.15
C ASP A 45 -17.63 -2.26 14.72
N GLU A 46 -17.66 -1.26 15.59
CA GLU A 46 -16.46 -0.66 16.19
C GLU A 46 -15.64 -1.63 17.05
N HIS A 47 -16.28 -2.67 17.59
CA HIS A 47 -15.67 -3.67 18.46
C HIS A 47 -15.11 -4.88 17.70
N VAL A 48 -15.26 -4.93 16.39
CA VAL A 48 -14.69 -6.02 15.60
C VAL A 48 -13.17 -6.03 15.70
N GLN A 49 -12.58 -7.22 15.63
CA GLN A 49 -11.14 -7.36 15.47
C GLN A 49 -10.73 -6.94 14.06
N LEU A 50 -9.76 -6.02 14.00
CA LEU A 50 -9.12 -5.58 12.77
C LEU A 50 -7.70 -6.14 12.70
N THR A 51 -7.31 -6.59 11.52
CA THR A 51 -5.92 -6.98 11.25
C THR A 51 -5.46 -6.26 10.00
N VAL A 52 -4.37 -5.51 10.11
CA VAL A 52 -3.74 -4.83 8.98
C VAL A 52 -2.43 -5.54 8.71
N LYS A 53 -2.28 -6.12 7.51
CA LYS A 53 -0.96 -6.53 7.03
C LYS A 53 -0.20 -5.27 6.67
N GLU A 54 1.00 -5.12 7.23
CA GLU A 54 1.95 -4.15 6.73
C GLU A 54 2.27 -4.50 5.28
N ALA A 55 1.83 -3.66 4.35
CA ALA A 55 2.43 -3.64 3.03
C ALA A 55 3.73 -2.86 3.17
N THR A 56 4.83 -3.57 3.38
CA THR A 56 6.17 -3.02 3.20
C THR A 56 6.35 -2.78 1.70
N MET A 57 5.84 -1.66 1.20
CA MET A 57 6.15 -1.15 -0.13
C MET A 57 7.47 -0.40 0.02
N PRO A 58 8.61 -0.97 -0.41
CA PRO A 58 9.91 -0.36 -0.18
C PRO A 58 10.12 0.92 -0.99
N TYR A 59 9.26 1.15 -1.99
CA TYR A 59 9.36 2.27 -2.92
C TYR A 59 8.16 3.20 -2.83
N VAL A 60 8.34 4.47 -3.18
CA VAL A 60 7.28 5.50 -3.22
C VAL A 60 6.09 5.16 -4.14
N SER A 61 6.23 4.19 -5.04
CA SER A 61 5.10 3.62 -5.78
C SER A 61 5.33 2.17 -6.22
N ARG A 62 4.26 1.52 -6.71
CA ARG A 62 4.33 0.18 -7.34
C ARG A 62 5.23 0.13 -8.57
N GLY A 63 5.71 1.29 -9.07
CA GLY A 63 6.70 1.35 -10.13
C GLY A 63 7.99 0.62 -9.75
N GLY A 64 8.53 0.87 -8.55
CA GLY A 64 9.84 0.32 -8.17
C GLY A 64 9.88 -1.21 -8.19
N LEU A 65 8.79 -1.88 -7.78
CA LEU A 65 8.68 -3.35 -7.87
C LEU A 65 8.86 -3.90 -9.29
N LYS A 66 8.54 -3.10 -10.33
CA LYS A 66 8.71 -3.51 -11.72
C LYS A 66 10.18 -3.44 -12.13
N LEU A 67 10.87 -2.35 -11.79
CA LEU A 67 12.28 -2.16 -12.10
C LEU A 67 13.15 -3.15 -11.30
N GLU A 68 12.87 -3.31 -10.00
CA GLU A 68 13.53 -4.30 -9.14
C GLU A 68 13.44 -5.70 -9.74
N LYS A 69 12.24 -6.11 -10.17
CA LYS A 69 12.04 -7.40 -10.84
C LYS A 69 12.85 -7.50 -12.13
N ALA A 70 12.90 -6.45 -12.95
CA ALA A 70 13.67 -6.43 -14.19
C ALA A 70 15.18 -6.56 -13.91
N ILE A 71 15.72 -5.81 -12.95
CA ILE A 71 17.12 -5.89 -12.49
C ILE A 71 17.46 -7.32 -12.08
N ARG A 72 16.62 -7.94 -11.24
CA ARG A 72 16.83 -9.31 -10.76
C ARG A 72 16.74 -10.37 -11.85
N GLN A 73 15.79 -10.22 -12.79
CA GLN A 73 15.58 -11.23 -13.84
C GLN A 73 16.57 -11.09 -15.00
N LEU A 74 16.99 -9.87 -15.33
CA LEU A 74 17.90 -9.59 -16.45
C LEU A 74 19.36 -9.48 -16.01
N GLY A 75 19.64 -9.36 -14.72
CA GLY A 75 20.98 -9.42 -14.15
C GLY A 75 21.86 -8.20 -14.47
N PHE A 76 21.28 -7.01 -14.60
CA PHE A 76 22.03 -5.77 -14.79
C PHE A 76 22.07 -4.92 -13.52
N SER A 77 23.07 -4.05 -13.39
CA SER A 77 23.18 -3.06 -12.31
C SER A 77 23.21 -1.63 -12.86
N VAL A 78 22.63 -0.70 -12.10
CA VAL A 78 22.67 0.75 -12.35
C VAL A 78 23.63 1.49 -11.42
N GLU A 79 24.28 0.79 -10.50
CA GLU A 79 25.23 1.36 -9.54
C GLU A 79 26.37 2.11 -10.26
N GLY A 80 26.66 3.33 -9.79
CA GLY A 80 27.69 4.20 -10.37
C GLY A 80 27.42 4.71 -11.78
N LYS A 81 26.20 4.56 -12.32
CA LYS A 81 25.83 5.05 -13.65
C LYS A 81 24.99 6.31 -13.59
N ILE A 82 25.10 7.15 -14.62
CA ILE A 82 24.13 8.21 -14.87
C ILE A 82 22.91 7.57 -15.54
N VAL A 83 21.74 7.67 -14.91
CA VAL A 83 20.48 7.06 -15.37
C VAL A 83 19.44 8.16 -15.61
N LEU A 84 18.69 8.04 -16.71
CA LEU A 84 17.53 8.88 -17.00
C LEU A 84 16.25 8.06 -16.80
N ASP A 85 15.39 8.49 -15.89
CA ASP A 85 14.05 7.93 -15.69
C ASP A 85 13.01 8.70 -16.53
N VAL A 86 12.64 8.13 -17.68
CA VAL A 86 11.66 8.75 -18.58
C VAL A 86 10.26 8.35 -18.15
N GLY A 87 9.46 9.34 -17.71
CA GLY A 87 8.09 9.12 -17.24
C GLY A 87 8.00 8.82 -15.74
N ALA A 88 8.94 9.34 -14.94
CA ALA A 88 9.10 9.06 -13.51
C ALA A 88 7.82 9.17 -12.66
N SER A 89 6.86 10.04 -13.01
CA SER A 89 5.60 10.23 -12.29
C SER A 89 5.83 10.45 -10.77
N THR A 90 5.39 9.53 -9.91
CA THR A 90 5.62 9.57 -8.45
C THR A 90 7.03 9.15 -8.03
N GLY A 91 7.89 8.76 -8.96
CA GLY A 91 9.31 8.46 -8.73
C GLY A 91 9.61 7.01 -8.37
N GLY A 92 8.69 6.06 -8.60
CA GLY A 92 8.90 4.68 -8.15
C GLY A 92 10.10 3.98 -8.77
N PHE A 93 10.48 4.30 -10.01
CA PHE A 93 11.67 3.75 -10.67
C PHE A 93 12.93 4.47 -10.18
N THR A 94 12.87 5.79 -10.00
CA THR A 94 13.96 6.60 -9.44
C THR A 94 14.34 6.19 -8.01
N ASP A 95 13.36 5.76 -7.20
CA ASP A 95 13.54 5.33 -5.80
C ASP A 95 14.05 3.88 -5.66
N CYS A 96 14.13 3.12 -6.76
CA CYS A 96 14.43 1.69 -6.79
C CYS A 96 15.92 1.35 -6.77
#